data_AF-A0A0C2FD39-F1
#
_entry.id   AF-A0A0C2FD39-F1
#
_cell.length_a   1.000
_cell.length_b   1.000
_cell.length_c   1.000
_cell.angle_alpha   90.00
_cell.angle_beta   90.00
_cell.angle_gamma   90.00
#
_symmetry.space_group_name_H-M   'P 1'
#
loop_
_entity.id
_entity.type
_entity.pdbx_description
1 polymer ?
#
loop_
_entity_poly.entity_id
_entity_poly.type
_entity_poly.pdbx_seq_one_letter_code
_entity_poly.pdbx_strand_id
1 'polypeptide(L)'
;MYAFPQIELPQKAIDKAKSLGQEPDFFYAMQLLESTGVCIVPGSGFGQKQGTYHFRTTILPQPELMKDMLTRFKSFHTKFLQEYK
;
A
#
# COMPACT_ATOMS: atom_id res chain seq x y z
N MET A 1 8.02 -2.11 16.65
CA MET A 1 8.76 -2.47 15.42
C MET A 1 7.93 -2.35 14.15
N TYR A 2 6.60 -2.31 14.22
CA TYR A 2 5.73 -2.20 13.04
C TYR A 2 4.81 -0.99 13.14
N ALA A 3 4.44 -0.44 11.99
CA ALA A 3 3.31 0.45 11.83
C ALA A 3 2.24 -0.24 10.97
N PHE A 4 0.97 0.11 11.19
CA PHE A 4 -0.17 -0.44 10.45
C PHE A 4 -1.10 0.66 9.91
N PRO A 5 -0.64 1.45 8.93
CA PRO A 5 -1.43 2.58 8.42
C PRO A 5 -2.68 2.10 7.69
N GLN A 6 -3.78 2.83 7.85
CA GLN A 6 -4.93 2.74 6.97
C GLN A 6 -4.64 3.51 5.68
N ILE A 7 -5.11 2.98 4.54
CA ILE A 7 -5.10 3.64 3.24
C ILE A 7 -6.53 3.82 2.74
N GLU A 8 -6.84 5.05 2.31
CA GLU A 8 -8.10 5.36 1.65
C GLU A 8 -7.92 5.13 0.14
N LEU A 9 -8.51 4.04 -0.35
CA LEU A 9 -8.41 3.66 -1.76
C LEU A 9 -9.60 4.24 -2.54
N PRO A 10 -9.35 4.90 -3.69
CA PRO A 10 -10.42 5.31 -4.58
C PRO A 10 -11.26 4.12 -5.07
N GLN A 11 -12.54 4.35 -5.34
CA GLN A 11 -13.45 3.29 -5.80
C GLN A 11 -12.95 2.59 -7.07
N LYS A 12 -12.36 3.34 -8.01
CA LYS A 12 -11.78 2.76 -9.23
C LYS A 12 -10.64 1.77 -8.95
N ALA A 13 -9.80 2.04 -7.95
CA ALA A 13 -8.74 1.12 -7.54
C ALA A 13 -9.32 -0.15 -6.92
N ILE A 14 -10.36 0.01 -6.09
CA ILE A 14 -11.06 -1.12 -5.46
C ILE A 14 -11.71 -2.00 -6.53
N ASP A 15 -12.39 -1.40 -7.50
CA ASP A 15 -13.07 -2.13 -8.58
C ASP A 15 -12.05 -2.81 -9.50
N LYS A 16 -10.92 -2.15 -9.77
CA LYS A 16 -9.81 -2.75 -10.52
C LYS A 16 -9.25 -3.98 -9.80
N ALA A 17 -8.97 -3.88 -8.51
CA ALA A 17 -8.50 -5.01 -7.71
C ALA A 17 -9.49 -6.18 -7.75
N LYS A 18 -10.78 -5.91 -7.54
CA LYS A 18 -11.86 -6.92 -7.62
C LYS A 18 -11.95 -7.57 -9.01
N SER A 19 -11.79 -6.80 -10.08
CA SER A 19 -11.78 -7.34 -11.46
C SER A 19 -10.63 -8.31 -11.72
N LEU A 20 -9.55 -8.21 -10.94
CA LEU A 20 -8.39 -9.11 -10.98
C LEU A 20 -8.50 -10.25 -9.98
N GLY A 21 -9.60 -10.36 -9.22
CA GLY A 21 -9.75 -11.34 -8.15
C GLY A 21 -8.83 -11.09 -6.96
N GLN A 22 -8.41 -9.84 -6.75
CA GLN A 22 -7.47 -9.45 -5.69
C GLN A 22 -8.16 -8.61 -4.61
N GLU A 23 -7.68 -8.74 -3.37
CA GLU A 23 -8.02 -7.80 -2.31
C GLU A 23 -7.44 -6.40 -2.62
N PRO A 24 -8.16 -5.30 -2.33
CA PRO A 24 -7.69 -3.95 -2.70
C PRO A 24 -6.35 -3.54 -2.09
N ASP A 25 -6.05 -3.97 -0.88
CA ASP A 25 -4.77 -3.70 -0.23
C ASP A 25 -3.62 -4.55 -0.80
N PHE A 26 -3.90 -5.79 -1.22
CA PHE A 26 -2.95 -6.63 -1.93
C PHE A 26 -2.59 -5.99 -3.28
N PHE A 27 -3.59 -5.52 -4.03
CA PHE A 27 -3.37 -4.79 -5.28
C PHE A 27 -2.48 -3.56 -5.07
N TYR A 28 -2.76 -2.75 -4.05
CA TYR A 28 -1.93 -1.59 -3.69
C TYR A 28 -0.50 -1.99 -3.33
N ALA A 29 -0.33 -3.04 -2.52
CA ALA A 29 0.99 -3.54 -2.10
C ALA A 29 1.83 -4.06 -3.27
N MET A 30 1.22 -4.79 -4.21
CA MET A 30 1.89 -5.27 -5.42
C MET A 30 2.32 -4.12 -6.31
N GLN A 31 1.45 -3.14 -6.53
CA GLN A 31 1.77 -1.96 -7.34
C GLN A 31 2.91 -1.14 -6.74
N LEU A 32 2.96 -1.01 -5.40
CA LEU A 32 4.08 -0.36 -4.71
C LEU A 32 5.38 -1.13 -4.96
N LEU A 33 5.34 -2.45 -4.80
CA LEU A 33 6.50 -3.33 -4.98
C LEU A 33 7.05 -3.25 -6.40
N GLU A 34 6.19 -3.40 -7.41
CA GLU A 34 6.57 -3.39 -8.82
C GLU A 34 7.15 -2.04 -9.27
N SER A 35 6.62 -0.93 -8.74
CA SER A 35 7.04 0.42 -9.15
C SER A 35 8.25 0.97 -8.38
N THR A 36 8.49 0.51 -7.15
CA THR A 36 9.52 1.12 -6.27
C THR A 36 10.52 0.15 -5.66
N GLY A 37 10.22 -1.15 -5.69
CA GLY A 37 10.94 -2.18 -4.95
C GLY A 37 10.63 -2.22 -3.44
N VAL A 38 9.73 -1.38 -2.93
CA VAL A 38 9.35 -1.37 -1.52
C VAL A 38 8.33 -2.47 -1.24
N CYS A 39 8.69 -3.44 -0.41
CA CYS A 39 7.82 -4.54 0.00
C CYS A 39 7.11 -4.22 1.33
N ILE A 40 5.78 -4.28 1.32
CA ILE A 40 4.90 -4.15 2.49
C ILE A 40 3.98 -5.37 2.57
N VAL A 41 3.41 -5.64 3.74
CA VAL A 41 2.44 -6.75 3.89
C VAL A 41 1.02 -6.19 3.87
N PRO A 42 0.11 -6.65 2.99
CA PRO A 42 -1.25 -6.14 2.93
C PRO A 42 -2.07 -6.52 4.18
N GLY A 43 -3.03 -5.68 4.54
CA GLY A 43 -3.88 -5.82 5.73
C GLY A 43 -4.78 -7.05 5.69
N SER A 44 -5.17 -7.50 4.51
CA SER A 44 -6.02 -8.67 4.26
C SER A 44 -5.44 -9.96 4.86
N GLY A 45 -4.12 -10.07 4.96
CA GLY A 45 -3.45 -11.20 5.64
C GLY A 45 -3.57 -11.21 7.17
N PHE A 46 -4.05 -10.13 7.79
CA PHE A 46 -4.15 -9.99 9.25
C PHE A 46 -5.59 -9.94 9.77
N GLY A 47 -6.57 -9.85 8.88
CA GLY A 47 -7.93 -9.45 9.23
C GLY A 47 -8.02 -7.94 9.49
N GLN A 48 -9.07 -7.31 8.94
CA GLN A 48 -9.32 -5.89 9.09
C GLN A 48 -10.82 -5.60 8.99
N LYS A 49 -11.24 -4.43 9.46
CA LYS A 49 -12.65 -4.02 9.39
C LYS A 49 -13.11 -3.94 7.93
N GLN A 50 -14.31 -4.45 7.64
CA GLN A 50 -14.87 -4.38 6.28
C GLN A 50 -14.93 -2.93 5.79
N GLY A 51 -14.52 -2.71 4.54
CA GLY A 51 -14.46 -1.39 3.91
C GLY A 51 -13.24 -0.56 4.31
N THR A 52 -12.33 -1.09 5.12
CA THR A 52 -11.04 -0.47 5.43
C THR A 52 -9.91 -1.31 4.86
N TYR A 53 -8.83 -0.64 4.49
CA TYR A 53 -7.66 -1.25 3.87
C TYR A 53 -6.41 -0.75 4.58
N HIS A 54 -5.49 -1.66 4.85
CA HIS A 54 -4.29 -1.36 5.62
C HIS A 54 -3.07 -2.03 4.99
N PHE A 55 -1.91 -1.66 5.49
CA PHE A 55 -0.69 -2.43 5.27
C PHE A 55 0.19 -2.39 6.52
N ARG A 56 1.05 -3.39 6.66
CA ARG A 56 2.10 -3.40 7.68
C ARG A 56 3.43 -3.01 7.06
N THR A 57 4.13 -2.09 7.71
CA THR A 57 5.53 -1.75 7.42
C THR A 57 6.41 -1.86 8.67
N THR A 58 7.71 -1.96 8.48
CA THR A 58 8.69 -1.98 9.58
C THR A 58 9.30 -0.60 9.79
N ILE A 59 9.57 -0.27 11.06
CA ILE A 59 10.32 0.94 11.45
C ILE A 59 11.74 0.57 11.91
N LEU A 60 12.28 -0.53 11.36
CA LEU A 60 13.62 -1.05 11.65
C LEU A 60 14.75 -0.44 10.83
N PRO A 61 14.54 0.02 9.57
CA PRO A 61 15.62 0.62 8.80
C PRO A 61 16.23 1.83 9.51
N GLN A 62 17.52 2.07 9.26
CA GLN A 62 18.20 3.28 9.74
C GLN A 62 17.50 4.54 9.17
N PRO A 63 17.57 5.70 9.87
CA PRO A 63 16.82 6.90 9.49
C PRO A 63 16.97 7.33 8.02
N GLU A 64 18.17 7.24 7.44
CA GLU A 64 18.40 7.63 6.04
C GLU A 64 17.75 6.66 5.04
N LEU A 65 17.83 5.34 5.29
CA LEU A 65 17.12 4.34 4.49
C LEU A 65 15.60 4.47 4.64
N MET A 66 15.13 4.83 5.83
CA MET A 66 13.72 5.09 6.08
C MET A 66 13.24 6.32 5.30
N LYS A 67 14.04 7.40 5.24
CA LYS A 67 13.72 8.60 4.45
C LYS A 67 13.63 8.29 2.95
N ASP A 68 14.57 7.50 2.41
CA ASP A 68 14.52 7.07 1.01
C ASP A 68 13.28 6.21 0.73
N MET A 69 13.00 5.20 1.57
CA MET A 69 11.80 4.37 1.46
C MET A 69 10.52 5.22 1.47
N LEU A 70 10.38 6.16 2.42
CA LEU A 70 9.21 7.05 2.52
C LEU A 70 9.09 7.99 1.31
N THR A 71 10.21 8.44 0.73
CA THR A 71 10.22 9.27 -0.47
C THR A 71 9.69 8.50 -1.69
N ARG A 72 10.16 7.26 -1.89
CA ARG A 72 9.66 6.36 -2.94
C ARG A 72 8.19 6.06 -2.73
N PHE A 73 7.79 5.74 -1.51
CA PHE A 73 6.41 5.47 -1.13
C PHE A 73 5.50 6.66 -1.45
N LYS A 74 5.91 7.89 -1.06
CA LYS A 74 5.14 9.11 -1.34
C LYS A 74 4.93 9.32 -2.84
N SER A 75 6.00 9.18 -3.62
CA SER A 75 5.95 9.31 -5.09
C SER A 75 4.98 8.31 -5.71
N PHE A 76 5.06 7.04 -5.31
CA PHE A 76 4.12 6.01 -5.73
C PHE A 76 2.68 6.35 -5.33
N HIS A 77 2.44 6.62 -4.04
CA HIS A 77 1.10 6.85 -3.51
C HIS A 77 0.39 8.02 -4.22
N THR A 78 1.09 9.13 -4.44
CA THR A 78 0.52 10.28 -5.16
C THR A 78 0.17 9.93 -6.61
N LYS A 79 1.04 9.19 -7.33
CA LYS A 79 0.76 8.75 -8.71
C LYS A 79 -0.41 7.77 -8.77
N PHE A 80 -0.43 6.78 -7.89
CA PHE A 80 -1.50 5.80 -7.78
C PHE A 80 -2.86 6.49 -7.55
N LEU A 81 -2.93 7.44 -6.61
CA LEU A 81 -4.17 8.19 -6.39
C LEU A 81 -4.60 9.05 -7.58
N GLN A 82 -3.67 9.53 -8.39
CA GLN A 82 -3.99 10.28 -9.62
C GLN A 82 -4.52 9.35 -10.72
N GLU A 83 -3.94 8.16 -10.87
CA GLU A 83 -4.35 7.16 -11.86
C GLU A 83 -5.77 6.64 -11.59
N TYR A 84 -6.09 6.38 -10.31
CA TYR A 84 -7.36 5.81 -9.90
C TYR A 84 -8.36 6.84 -9.35
N LYS A 85 -8.10 8.14 -9.57
CA LYS A 85 -8.92 9.25 -9.05
C LYS A 85 -10.37 9.21 -9.52
#